data_AF-A0A9E3X457-F1
#
_entry.id   AF-A0A9E3X457-F1
#
_cell.length_a   1.000
_cell.length_b   1.000
_cell.length_c   1.000
_cell.angle_alpha   90.00
_cell.angle_beta   90.00
_cell.angle_gamma   90.00
#
_symmetry.space_group_name_H-M   'P 1'
#
loop_
_entity.id
_entity.type
_entity.pdbx_description
1 polymer ?
#
loop_
_entity_poly.entity_id
_entity_poly.type
_entity_poly.pdbx_seq_one_letter_code
_entity_poly.pdbx_strand_id
1 'polypeptide(L)'
;MASSFPGMNPYLESKERWRSFYHHLASEVAVTLNQVLHTSYYADIAIHSITDGEEALKLYAVHIYTSETKELVTTIELLSPASKRGRGLDQYREKRRRILLSAVHFVEIDLLRGGEHPGWEVNDPPIDTDYILLVNRYNTPHRNSEIWDVAINIPLPTLPIPLLPPDPDVPLNMQTVVET
;
A
#
# COMPACT_ATOMS: atom_id res chain seq x y z
N MET A 1 11.04 17.04 -15.20
CA MET A 1 10.03 18.12 -15.31
C MET A 1 9.07 17.91 -14.17
N ALA A 2 8.82 18.92 -13.34
CA ALA A 2 7.85 18.80 -12.24
C ALA A 2 6.47 18.46 -12.82
N SER A 3 5.77 17.50 -12.22
CA SER A 3 4.41 17.13 -12.60
C SER A 3 3.51 18.36 -12.52
N SER A 4 2.69 18.61 -13.55
CA SER A 4 1.66 19.67 -13.53
C SER A 4 0.46 19.33 -12.63
N PHE A 5 0.45 18.13 -12.04
CA PHE A 5 -0.59 17.66 -11.14
C PHE A 5 -0.06 17.69 -9.71
N PRO A 6 -0.67 18.44 -8.78
CA PRO A 6 -0.22 18.56 -7.40
C PRO A 6 -0.31 17.26 -6.61
N GLY A 7 -1.15 16.31 -7.03
CA GLY A 7 -1.16 14.93 -6.56
C GLY A 7 -0.34 14.03 -7.51
N MET A 8 -0.99 13.02 -8.09
CA MET A 8 -0.36 12.09 -9.03
C MET A 8 -0.78 12.37 -10.47
N ASN A 9 0.06 12.02 -11.44
CA ASN A 9 -0.30 12.12 -12.84
C ASN A 9 -1.41 11.09 -13.21
N PRO A 10 -2.65 11.51 -13.56
CA PRO A 10 -3.78 10.62 -13.83
C PRO A 10 -3.54 9.64 -14.98
N TYR A 11 -2.62 9.97 -15.90
CA TYR A 11 -2.33 9.14 -17.07
C TYR A 11 -1.43 7.93 -16.77
N LEU A 12 -0.99 7.76 -15.52
CA LEU A 12 -0.24 6.58 -15.07
C LEU A 12 -1.11 5.32 -14.99
N GLU A 13 -2.43 5.47 -14.83
CA GLU A 13 -3.40 4.37 -14.71
C GLU A 13 -3.60 3.55 -16.01
N SER A 14 -3.00 3.93 -17.15
CA SER A 14 -3.11 3.12 -18.36
C SER A 14 -2.44 1.76 -18.16
N LYS A 15 -3.05 0.66 -18.62
CA LYS A 15 -2.59 -0.72 -18.36
C LYS A 15 -1.10 -0.96 -18.61
N GLU A 16 -0.54 -0.34 -19.64
CA GLU A 16 0.87 -0.47 -20.01
C GLU A 16 1.79 0.35 -19.10
N ARG A 17 1.37 1.56 -18.69
CA ARG A 17 2.15 2.43 -17.80
C ARG A 17 2.06 1.97 -16.36
N TRP A 18 0.92 1.42 -15.94
CA TRP A 18 0.69 0.99 -14.58
C TRP A 18 1.62 -0.15 -14.15
N ARG A 19 1.86 -1.17 -15.00
CA ARG A 19 2.73 -2.29 -14.63
C ARG A 19 4.15 -1.83 -14.28
N SER A 20 4.69 -0.91 -15.08
CA SER A 20 6.01 -0.32 -14.83
C SER A 20 5.96 0.61 -13.62
N PHE A 21 5.00 1.54 -13.57
CA PHE A 21 4.84 2.47 -12.45
C PHE A 21 4.75 1.75 -11.10
N TYR A 22 3.95 0.70 -11.03
CA TYR A 22 3.68 -0.04 -9.80
C TYR A 22 4.91 -0.81 -9.28
N HIS A 23 5.75 -1.33 -10.17
CA HIS A 23 7.05 -1.90 -9.78
C HIS A 23 8.03 -0.83 -9.27
N HIS A 24 8.12 0.30 -9.97
CA HIS A 24 8.98 1.41 -9.55
C HIS A 24 8.51 1.98 -8.21
N LEU A 25 7.21 2.14 -8.01
CA LEU A 25 6.61 2.59 -6.76
C LEU A 25 7.02 1.69 -5.59
N ALA A 26 6.94 0.36 -5.74
CA ALA A 26 7.40 -0.58 -4.72
C ALA A 26 8.89 -0.43 -4.41
N SER A 27 9.70 -0.22 -5.46
CA SER A 27 11.14 0.04 -5.31
C SER A 27 11.40 1.34 -4.56
N GLU A 28 10.75 2.43 -4.93
CA GLU A 28 10.92 3.74 -4.29
C GLU A 28 10.43 3.75 -2.84
N VAL A 29 9.33 3.06 -2.54
CA VAL A 29 8.89 2.84 -1.15
C VAL A 29 9.96 2.09 -0.36
N ALA A 30 10.47 0.97 -0.87
CA ALA A 30 11.49 0.19 -0.16
C ALA A 30 12.81 0.97 0.02
N VAL A 31 13.26 1.69 -1.00
CA VAL A 31 14.47 2.53 -0.93
C VAL A 31 14.28 3.64 0.09
N THR A 32 13.17 4.38 0.01
CA THR A 32 12.86 5.49 0.92
C THR A 32 12.81 5.00 2.36
N LEU A 33 12.12 3.89 2.64
CA LEU A 33 12.03 3.32 3.98
C LEU A 33 13.42 2.91 4.50
N ASN A 34 14.23 2.22 3.69
CA ASN A 34 15.57 1.80 4.13
C ASN A 34 16.54 2.96 4.39
N GLN A 35 16.25 4.19 3.93
CA GLN A 35 17.04 5.37 4.28
C GLN A 35 16.74 5.90 5.68
N VAL A 36 15.54 5.63 6.21
CA VAL A 36 15.05 6.21 7.47
C VAL A 36 14.77 5.17 8.56
N LEU A 37 14.68 3.88 8.20
CA LEU A 37 14.53 2.78 9.15
C LEU A 37 15.77 2.68 10.06
N HIS A 38 15.52 2.43 11.35
CA HIS A 38 16.58 2.04 12.27
C HIS A 38 17.19 0.69 11.83
N THR A 39 18.48 0.46 12.11
CA THR A 39 19.22 -0.74 11.66
C THR A 39 18.65 -2.06 12.18
N SER A 40 17.81 -2.02 13.22
CA SER A 40 17.02 -3.16 13.72
C SER A 40 15.94 -3.63 12.75
N TYR A 41 15.68 -2.90 11.67
CA TYR A 41 14.70 -3.24 10.65
C TYR A 41 15.29 -3.10 9.25
N TYR A 42 14.64 -3.74 8.27
CA TYR A 42 14.87 -3.48 6.86
C TYR A 42 13.58 -3.72 6.08
N ALA A 43 13.41 -2.98 4.98
CA ALA A 43 12.29 -3.12 4.05
C ALA A 43 12.73 -3.92 2.81
N ASP A 44 11.88 -4.81 2.33
CA ASP A 44 12.12 -5.59 1.10
C ASP A 44 10.85 -5.70 0.25
N ILE A 45 11.02 -5.85 -1.06
CA ILE A 45 9.90 -5.96 -2.01
C ILE A 45 9.41 -7.41 -2.00
N ALA A 46 8.11 -7.57 -1.74
CA ALA A 46 7.42 -8.83 -1.90
C ALA A 46 6.55 -8.82 -3.16
N ILE A 47 6.51 -9.95 -3.86
CA ILE A 47 5.65 -10.14 -5.04
C ILE A 47 4.70 -11.29 -4.75
N HIS A 48 3.41 -11.03 -4.91
CA HIS A 48 2.36 -12.03 -4.83
C HIS A 48 1.74 -12.23 -6.20
N SER A 49 1.17 -13.40 -6.43
CA SER A 49 0.46 -13.70 -7.67
C SER A 49 -1.01 -13.90 -7.36
N ILE A 50 -1.87 -13.29 -8.17
CA ILE A 50 -3.30 -13.62 -8.26
C ILE A 50 -3.61 -14.11 -9.66
N THR A 51 -4.58 -15.00 -9.77
CA THR A 51 -4.99 -15.58 -11.05
C THR A 51 -6.24 -14.89 -11.56
N ASP A 52 -6.20 -14.32 -12.75
CA ASP A 52 -7.37 -13.78 -13.45
C ASP A 52 -7.54 -14.48 -14.80
N GLY A 53 -8.43 -15.48 -14.85
CA GLY A 53 -8.52 -16.35 -16.03
C GLY A 53 -7.35 -17.33 -16.06
N GLU A 54 -6.60 -17.30 -17.16
CA GLU A 54 -5.35 -18.06 -17.33
C GLU A 54 -4.10 -17.18 -17.08
N GLU A 55 -4.27 -15.87 -16.82
CA GLU A 55 -3.16 -14.96 -16.59
C GLU A 55 -2.82 -14.88 -15.08
N ALA A 56 -1.53 -15.06 -14.77
CA ALA A 56 -0.98 -14.78 -13.44
C ALA A 56 -0.55 -13.31 -13.37
N LEU A 57 -1.23 -12.52 -12.55
CA LEU A 57 -0.96 -11.11 -12.34
C LEU A 57 -0.17 -10.90 -11.05
N LYS A 58 0.87 -10.07 -11.14
CA LYS A 58 1.75 -9.73 -10.00
C LYS A 58 1.16 -8.58 -9.19
N LEU A 59 1.05 -8.78 -7.89
CA LEU A 59 0.81 -7.76 -6.88
C LEU A 59 2.13 -7.47 -6.17
N TYR A 60 2.43 -6.20 -5.95
CA TYR A 60 3.63 -5.78 -5.25
C TYR A 60 3.27 -5.30 -3.85
N ALA A 61 4.10 -5.69 -2.90
CA ALA A 61 4.06 -5.21 -1.54
C ALA A 61 5.47 -4.85 -1.09
N VAL A 62 5.57 -4.03 -0.04
CA VAL A 62 6.82 -3.80 0.68
C VAL A 62 6.64 -4.32 2.09
N HIS A 63 7.52 -5.22 2.50
CA HIS A 63 7.52 -5.83 3.81
C HIS A 63 8.64 -5.24 4.66
N ILE A 64 8.32 -4.86 5.89
CA ILE A 64 9.29 -4.46 6.90
C ILE A 64 9.52 -5.64 7.83
N TYR A 65 10.78 -6.05 7.95
CA TYR A 65 11.20 -7.13 8.82
C TYR A 65 12.11 -6.63 9.92
N THR A 66 12.15 -7.34 11.04
CA THR A 66 13.25 -7.21 12.00
C THR A 66 14.55 -7.74 11.38
N SER A 67 15.66 -7.05 11.60
CA SER A 67 16.97 -7.43 11.07
C SER A 67 17.50 -8.71 11.71
N GLU A 68 17.28 -8.88 13.02
CA GLU A 68 17.77 -10.00 13.82
C GLU A 68 16.98 -11.29 13.58
N THR A 69 15.65 -11.25 13.77
CA THR A 69 14.80 -12.45 13.75
C THR A 69 14.10 -12.69 12.41
N LYS A 70 14.17 -11.73 11.47
CA LYS A 70 13.48 -11.80 10.17
C LYS A 70 11.95 -11.93 10.32
N GLU A 71 11.42 -11.42 11.43
CA GLU A 71 9.99 -11.39 11.71
C GLU A 71 9.33 -10.28 10.90
N LEU A 72 8.20 -10.58 10.26
CA LEU A 72 7.42 -9.60 9.51
C LEU A 72 6.66 -8.68 10.47
N VAL A 73 6.94 -7.39 10.40
CA VAL A 73 6.36 -6.37 11.29
C VAL A 73 5.20 -5.66 10.59
N THR A 74 5.46 -5.16 9.39
CA THR A 74 4.51 -4.36 8.62
C THR A 74 4.50 -4.81 7.18
N THR A 75 3.31 -5.01 6.61
CA THR A 75 3.14 -5.16 5.16
C THR A 75 2.48 -3.92 4.59
N ILE A 76 3.06 -3.41 3.51
CA ILE A 76 2.55 -2.29 2.71
C ILE A 76 2.10 -2.85 1.37
N GLU A 77 0.80 -3.10 1.23
CA GLU A 77 0.19 -3.56 0.00
C GLU A 77 -0.09 -2.38 -0.92
N LEU A 78 0.45 -2.45 -2.12
CA LEU A 78 0.10 -1.49 -3.17
C LEU A 78 -1.10 -2.08 -3.92
N LEU A 79 -2.13 -1.32 -4.28
CA LEU A 79 -3.24 -1.87 -5.08
C LEU A 79 -2.95 -1.82 -6.58
N SER A 80 -3.42 -2.86 -7.28
CA SER A 80 -3.38 -2.94 -8.74
C SER A 80 -4.81 -3.04 -9.30
N PRO A 81 -5.04 -2.73 -10.58
CA PRO A 81 -6.37 -2.87 -11.20
C PRO A 81 -6.96 -4.28 -11.08
N ALA A 82 -6.12 -5.30 -10.94
CA ALA A 82 -6.54 -6.67 -10.76
C ALA A 82 -7.11 -6.93 -9.35
N SER A 83 -6.66 -6.17 -8.35
CA SER A 83 -7.13 -6.27 -6.96
C SER A 83 -8.52 -5.64 -6.73
N LYS A 84 -9.07 -4.92 -7.72
CA LYS A 84 -10.31 -4.12 -7.58
C LYS A 84 -11.49 -4.63 -8.42
N ARG A 85 -11.40 -5.83 -9.01
CA ARG A 85 -12.49 -6.40 -9.82
C ARG A 85 -12.47 -7.93 -9.89
N GLY A 86 -13.63 -8.52 -10.12
CA GLY A 86 -13.79 -9.94 -10.44
C GLY A 86 -13.08 -10.88 -9.47
N ARG A 87 -12.52 -11.98 -9.98
CA ARG A 87 -11.82 -12.97 -9.15
C ARG A 87 -10.56 -12.45 -8.47
N GLY A 88 -9.93 -11.41 -9.03
CA GLY A 88 -8.75 -10.79 -8.43
C GLY A 88 -9.08 -10.03 -7.15
N LEU A 89 -10.23 -9.36 -7.10
CA LEU A 89 -10.77 -8.74 -5.89
C LEU A 89 -11.06 -9.77 -4.80
N ASP A 90 -11.68 -10.89 -5.13
CA ASP A 90 -11.98 -11.95 -4.15
C ASP A 90 -10.70 -12.53 -3.54
N GLN A 91 -9.71 -12.84 -4.37
CA GLN A 91 -8.40 -13.34 -3.92
C GLN A 91 -7.67 -12.31 -3.05
N TYR A 92 -7.74 -11.04 -3.43
CA TYR A 92 -7.11 -9.97 -2.66
C TYR A 92 -7.83 -9.74 -1.32
N ARG A 93 -9.17 -9.78 -1.27
CA ARG A 93 -9.95 -9.73 -0.02
C ARG A 93 -9.58 -10.87 0.93
N GLU A 94 -9.40 -12.08 0.41
CA GLU A 94 -8.95 -13.21 1.22
C GLU A 94 -7.52 -13.03 1.75
N LYS A 95 -6.61 -12.48 0.95
CA LYS A 95 -5.27 -12.08 1.41
C LYS A 95 -5.36 -11.03 2.53
N ARG A 96 -6.13 -9.96 2.31
CA ARG A 96 -6.37 -8.88 3.27
C ARG A 96 -6.91 -9.43 4.59
N ARG A 97 -7.91 -10.31 4.55
CA ARG A 97 -8.48 -10.99 5.71
C ARG A 97 -7.43 -11.77 6.51
N ARG A 98 -6.55 -12.52 5.83
CA ARG A 98 -5.46 -13.26 6.51
C ARG A 98 -4.48 -12.33 7.22
N ILE A 99 -4.12 -11.20 6.62
CA ILE A 99 -3.25 -10.21 7.25
C ILE A 99 -3.92 -9.59 8.47
N LEU A 100 -5.19 -9.17 8.33
CA LEU A 100 -5.96 -8.58 9.44
C LEU A 100 -6.19 -9.56 10.62
N LEU A 101 -6.11 -10.87 10.38
CA LEU A 101 -6.16 -11.88 11.44
C LEU A 101 -4.79 -12.21 12.08
N SER A 102 -3.70 -11.67 11.53
CA SER A 102 -2.34 -11.86 12.06
C SER A 102 -1.96 -10.78 13.08
N ALA A 103 -0.71 -10.79 13.56
CA ALA A 103 -0.13 -9.73 14.38
C ALA A 103 0.61 -8.64 13.56
N VAL A 104 0.58 -8.74 12.23
CA VAL A 104 1.28 -7.83 11.30
C VAL A 104 0.48 -6.54 11.14
N HIS A 105 1.16 -5.39 11.13
CA HIS A 105 0.56 -4.12 10.75
C HIS A 105 0.30 -4.10 9.23
N PHE A 106 -0.83 -3.53 8.84
CA PHE A 106 -1.29 -3.56 7.45
C PHE A 106 -1.43 -2.15 6.92
N VAL A 107 -0.69 -1.81 5.87
CA VAL A 107 -0.83 -0.57 5.12
C VAL A 107 -1.32 -0.90 3.73
N GLU A 108 -2.32 -0.18 3.24
CA GLU A 108 -2.91 -0.36 1.91
C GLU A 108 -2.88 0.96 1.16
N ILE A 109 -2.25 0.96 -0.03
CA ILE A 109 -2.07 2.14 -0.86
C ILE A 109 -2.90 1.96 -2.13
N ASP A 110 -4.09 2.58 -2.15
CA ASP A 110 -5.00 2.64 -3.30
C ASP A 110 -4.80 3.93 -4.08
N LEU A 111 -4.03 3.82 -5.16
CA LEU A 111 -3.75 4.91 -6.08
C LEU A 111 -4.57 4.78 -7.37
N LEU A 112 -5.70 4.06 -7.32
CA LEU A 112 -6.56 3.76 -8.46
C LEU A 112 -7.95 4.34 -8.28
N ARG A 113 -8.36 5.21 -9.22
CA ARG A 113 -9.70 5.82 -9.21
C ARG A 113 -10.84 4.86 -9.56
N GLY A 114 -10.53 3.78 -10.27
CA GLY A 114 -11.51 2.83 -10.79
C GLY A 114 -11.54 1.50 -10.04
N GLY A 115 -12.69 0.84 -10.08
CA GLY A 115 -12.92 -0.48 -9.48
C GLY A 115 -13.43 -0.41 -8.04
N GLU A 116 -13.73 -1.56 -7.47
CA GLU A 116 -14.29 -1.68 -6.12
C GLU A 116 -13.18 -1.68 -5.06
N HIS A 117 -13.36 -0.91 -3.99
CA HIS A 117 -12.40 -0.91 -2.89
C HIS A 117 -12.48 -2.24 -2.12
N PRO A 118 -11.33 -2.86 -1.80
CA PRO A 118 -11.35 -4.17 -1.14
C PRO A 118 -11.88 -4.16 0.30
N GLY A 119 -11.60 -3.10 1.06
CA GLY A 119 -11.95 -2.98 2.48
C GLY A 119 -13.39 -2.56 2.72
N TRP A 120 -14.05 -3.17 3.69
CA TRP A 120 -15.42 -2.79 4.05
C TRP A 120 -15.47 -1.42 4.75
N GLU A 121 -14.39 -1.04 5.45
CA GLU A 121 -14.26 0.21 6.19
C GLU A 121 -14.28 1.48 5.33
N VAL A 122 -14.15 1.34 4.01
CA VAL A 122 -14.23 2.44 3.03
C VAL A 122 -15.43 2.30 2.08
N ASN A 123 -16.24 1.25 2.24
CA ASN A 123 -17.43 1.00 1.45
C ASN A 123 -18.73 1.28 2.22
N ASP A 124 -18.69 1.37 3.55
CA ASP A 124 -19.87 1.63 4.39
C ASP A 124 -19.56 2.57 5.58
N PRO A 125 -19.83 3.89 5.47
CA PRO A 125 -20.29 4.56 4.25
C PRO A 125 -19.20 4.59 3.17
N PRO A 126 -19.57 4.62 1.88
CA PRO A 126 -18.59 4.67 0.80
C PRO A 126 -17.82 5.99 0.82
N ILE A 127 -16.49 5.89 0.75
CA ILE A 127 -15.60 7.04 0.53
C ILE A 127 -15.49 7.25 -0.98
N ASP A 128 -15.91 8.43 -1.45
CA ASP A 128 -15.91 8.80 -2.87
C ASP A 128 -14.77 9.80 -3.16
N THR A 129 -13.53 9.31 -3.09
CA THR A 129 -12.32 10.07 -3.44
C THR A 129 -11.42 9.30 -4.40
N ASP A 130 -10.58 10.03 -5.13
CA ASP A 130 -9.73 9.46 -6.18
C ASP A 130 -8.76 8.39 -5.66
N TYR A 131 -8.14 8.65 -4.50
CA TYR A 131 -7.16 7.77 -3.87
C TYR A 131 -7.53 7.52 -2.40
N ILE A 132 -7.20 6.32 -1.92
CA ILE A 132 -7.41 5.92 -0.53
C ILE A 132 -6.13 5.29 -0.02
N LEU A 133 -5.57 5.85 1.05
CA LEU A 133 -4.45 5.24 1.76
C LEU A 133 -4.91 4.87 3.16
N LEU A 134 -4.49 3.70 3.63
CA LEU A 134 -4.96 3.15 4.89
C LEU A 134 -3.78 2.61 5.68
N VAL A 135 -3.72 2.94 6.97
CA VAL A 135 -2.78 2.37 7.94
C VAL A 135 -3.58 1.69 9.04
N ASN A 136 -3.52 0.36 9.07
CA ASN A 136 -4.14 -0.48 10.07
C ASN A 136 -3.09 -1.04 11.03
N ARG A 137 -3.09 -0.54 12.26
CA ARG A 137 -2.15 -0.92 13.31
C ARG A 137 -2.68 -2.11 14.09
N TYR A 138 -1.84 -3.11 14.29
CA TYR A 138 -2.09 -4.16 15.26
C TYR A 138 -1.60 -3.72 16.65
N ASN A 139 -2.55 -3.52 17.57
CA ASN A 139 -2.29 -3.15 18.96
C ASN A 139 -3.07 -4.10 19.86
N THR A 140 -2.51 -5.27 20.19
CA THR A 140 -3.19 -6.33 20.94
C THR A 140 -4.04 -5.81 22.11
N PRO A 141 -5.34 -6.16 22.21
CA PRO A 141 -6.10 -7.09 21.37
C PRO A 141 -6.84 -6.42 20.18
N HIS A 142 -6.62 -5.14 19.94
CA HIS A 142 -7.38 -4.33 18.99
C HIS A 142 -6.58 -4.00 17.73
N ARG A 143 -7.31 -3.55 16.70
CA ARG A 143 -6.73 -2.90 15.53
C ARG A 143 -7.26 -1.48 15.44
N ASN A 144 -6.42 -0.55 15.02
CA ASN A 144 -6.81 0.82 14.73
C ASN A 144 -6.56 1.11 13.25
N SER A 145 -7.56 1.62 12.53
CA SER A 145 -7.42 2.03 11.13
C SER A 145 -7.44 3.55 11.04
N GLU A 146 -6.40 4.10 10.44
CA GLU A 146 -6.34 5.49 9.98
C GLU A 146 -6.48 5.47 8.45
N ILE A 147 -7.32 6.35 7.90
CA ILE A 147 -7.67 6.39 6.48
C ILE A 147 -7.46 7.82 5.97
N TRP A 148 -6.82 7.94 4.82
CA TRP A 148 -6.63 9.17 4.08
C TRP A 148 -7.36 9.06 2.75
N ASP A 149 -8.41 9.86 2.60
CA ASP A 149 -9.16 10.07 1.38
C ASP A 149 -8.57 11.27 0.62
N VAL A 150 -8.01 11.04 -0.56
CA VAL A 150 -7.19 12.04 -1.26
C VAL A 150 -7.75 12.29 -2.65
N ALA A 151 -8.19 13.53 -2.89
CA ALA A 151 -8.56 13.99 -4.21
C ALA A 151 -7.31 14.18 -5.10
N ILE A 152 -7.44 13.93 -6.39
CA ILE A 152 -6.32 13.95 -7.35
C ILE A 152 -5.58 15.29 -7.43
N ASN A 153 -6.27 16.38 -7.10
CA ASN A 153 -5.75 17.74 -7.11
C ASN A 153 -5.13 18.18 -5.78
N ILE A 154 -4.96 17.27 -4.82
CA ILE A 154 -4.31 17.51 -3.53
C ILE A 154 -3.03 16.67 -3.46
N PRO A 155 -1.94 17.20 -2.86
CA PRO A 155 -0.74 16.41 -2.60
C PRO A 155 -1.03 15.15 -1.77
N LEU A 156 -0.36 14.05 -2.13
CA LEU A 156 -0.43 12.81 -1.36
C LEU A 156 0.15 13.01 0.05
N PRO A 157 -0.42 12.35 1.08
CA PRO A 157 -0.03 12.55 2.47
C PRO A 157 1.32 11.89 2.80
N THR A 158 1.88 12.27 3.95
CA THR A 158 2.92 11.47 4.60
C THR A 158 2.25 10.42 5.48
N LEU A 159 2.50 9.15 5.19
CA LEU A 159 1.95 8.04 5.97
C LEU A 159 2.84 7.72 7.18
N PRO A 160 2.26 7.52 8.37
CA PRO A 160 2.97 7.05 9.56
C PRO A 160 3.08 5.51 9.56
N ILE A 161 4.19 4.98 9.05
CA ILE A 161 4.41 3.53 8.87
C ILE A 161 4.79 2.89 10.22
N PRO A 162 3.95 1.97 10.75
CA PRO A 162 4.18 1.40 12.08
C PRO A 162 5.38 0.45 12.11
N LEU A 163 6.02 0.39 13.28
CA LEU A 163 7.02 -0.59 13.69
C LEU A 163 6.59 -1.27 15.01
N LEU A 164 7.43 -2.16 15.54
CA LEU A 164 7.16 -2.77 16.84
C LEU A 164 7.36 -1.74 17.96
N PRO A 165 6.49 -1.71 18.99
CA PRO A 165 6.74 -0.92 20.19
C PRO A 165 8.08 -1.31 20.86
N PRO A 166 8.84 -0.35 21.39
CA PRO A 166 8.50 1.06 21.57
C PRO A 166 8.93 1.97 20.40
N ASP A 167 9.37 1.42 19.27
CA ASP A 167 9.88 2.21 18.15
C ASP A 167 8.76 3.08 17.54
N PRO A 168 9.03 4.37 17.26
CA PRO A 168 8.04 5.25 16.66
C PRO A 168 7.79 4.90 15.19
N ASP A 169 6.63 5.34 14.70
CA ASP A 169 6.30 5.25 13.28
C ASP A 169 7.34 5.98 12.41
N VAL A 170 7.61 5.41 11.26
CA VAL A 170 8.50 5.99 10.25
C VAL A 170 7.67 6.78 9.22
N PRO A 171 8.01 8.04 8.94
CA PRO A 171 7.28 8.82 7.94
C PRO A 171 7.61 8.35 6.52
N LEU A 172 6.58 8.06 5.73
CA LEU A 172 6.68 7.79 4.30
C LEU A 172 5.95 8.89 3.52
N ASN A 173 6.71 9.83 2.94
CA ASN A 173 6.13 10.91 2.12
C ASN A 173 5.69 10.36 0.77
N MET A 174 4.39 10.14 0.59
CA MET A 174 3.87 9.54 -0.63
C MET A 174 4.00 10.46 -1.84
N GLN A 175 3.97 11.79 -1.66
CA GLN A 175 4.14 12.73 -2.77
C GLN A 175 5.56 12.61 -3.34
N THR A 176 6.58 12.60 -2.48
CA THR A 176 7.97 12.42 -2.93
C THR A 176 8.18 11.08 -3.61
N VAL A 177 7.61 10.01 -3.06
CA VAL A 177 7.75 8.64 -3.59
C VAL A 177 7.17 8.48 -5.00
N VAL A 178 6.07 9.18 -5.34
CA VAL A 178 5.47 9.10 -6.68
C VAL A 178 6.13 10.04 -7.71
N GLU A 179 6.97 10.97 -7.26
CA GLU A 179 7.63 11.99 -8.10
C GLU A 179 9.06 11.63 -8.52
N THR A 180 9.65 10.56 -7.97
CA THR A 180 10.98 10.05 -8.34
C THR A 180 11.03 9.50 -9.76
#